data_AF-A0A2W0DS05-F1
#
_entry.id   AF-A0A2W0DS05-F1
#
_cell.length_a   1.000
_cell.length_b   1.000
_cell.length_c   1.000
_cell.angle_alpha   90.00
_cell.angle_beta   90.00
_cell.angle_gamma   90.00
#
_symmetry.space_group_name_H-M   'P 1'
#
loop_
_entity.id
_entity.type
_entity.pdbx_description
1 polymer ?
#
loop_
_entity_poly.entity_id
_entity_poly.type
_entity_poly.pdbx_seq_one_letter_code
_entity_poly.pdbx_strand_id
1 'polypeptide(L)'
;MPKVVIGRGIIDQAVRNPAVRKAMRDKADRILPRAQRLAYSAGAKQFGDSLRVEEGTRPGTKANGGYKRPFARVIATSADATQVEHGDVGVSKQAILRRAMGA
;
A
#
# COMPACT_ATOMS: atom_id res chain seq x y z
N MET A 1 -8.45 -30.48 8.77
CA MET A 1 -8.95 -29.58 7.71
C MET A 1 -8.10 -29.78 6.46
N PRO A 2 -8.68 -30.09 5.29
CA PRO A 2 -7.89 -30.23 4.07
C PRO A 2 -7.26 -28.87 3.71
N LYS A 3 -5.95 -28.88 3.45
CA LYS A 3 -5.21 -27.70 3.05
C LYS A 3 -5.61 -27.40 1.60
N VAL A 4 -6.39 -26.33 1.38
CA VAL A 4 -6.75 -25.89 0.03
C VAL A 4 -5.46 -25.48 -0.69
N VAL A 5 -4.98 -26.33 -1.59
CA VAL A 5 -3.83 -26.03 -2.44
C VAL A 5 -4.37 -25.32 -3.68
N ILE A 6 -4.30 -23.99 -3.66
CA ILE A 6 -4.63 -23.20 -4.85
C ILE A 6 -3.53 -23.44 -5.89
N GLY A 7 -3.91 -24.02 -7.04
CA GLY A 7 -2.99 -24.31 -8.13
C GLY A 7 -2.39 -23.04 -8.74
N ARG A 8 -1.14 -23.14 -9.21
CA ARG A 8 -0.37 -22.02 -9.78
C ARG A 8 -1.11 -21.27 -10.91
N GLY A 9 -1.81 -22.02 -11.77
CA GLY A 9 -2.60 -21.43 -12.87
C GLY A 9 -3.68 -20.47 -12.40
N ILE A 10 -4.34 -20.76 -11.28
CA ILE A 10 -5.39 -19.91 -10.71
C ILE A 10 -4.78 -18.60 -10.17
N ILE A 11 -3.62 -18.68 -9.52
CA ILE A 11 -2.92 -17.49 -9.01
C ILE A 11 -2.48 -16.61 -10.18
N ASP A 12 -1.88 -17.18 -11.22
CA ASP A 12 -1.42 -16.42 -12.39
C ASP A 12 -2.60 -15.76 -13.13
N GLN A 13 -3.76 -16.41 -13.18
CA GLN A 13 -4.98 -15.88 -13.79
C GLN A 13 -5.59 -14.75 -12.94
N ALA A 14 -5.61 -14.90 -11.61
CA ALA A 14 -6.07 -13.86 -10.69
C ALA A 14 -5.16 -12.61 -10.72
N VAL A 15 -3.84 -12.80 -10.83
CA VAL A 15 -2.85 -11.71 -10.94
C VAL A 15 -3.04 -10.89 -12.23
N ARG A 16 -3.44 -11.53 -13.32
CA ARG A 16 -3.70 -10.88 -14.61
C ARG A 16 -5.11 -10.32 -14.73
N ASN A 17 -6.01 -10.65 -13.81
CA ASN A 17 -7.41 -10.23 -13.87
C ASN A 17 -7.52 -8.70 -13.65
N PRO A 18 -8.07 -7.93 -14.61
CA PRO A 18 -8.23 -6.49 -14.48
C PRO A 18 -9.15 -6.11 -13.31
N ALA A 19 -10.14 -6.92 -12.97
CA ALA A 19 -11.02 -6.70 -11.82
C ALA A 19 -10.25 -6.75 -10.49
N VAL A 20 -9.25 -7.63 -10.37
CA VAL A 20 -8.40 -7.72 -9.17
C VAL A 20 -7.53 -6.47 -9.05
N ARG A 21 -6.93 -6.00 -10.15
CA ARG A 21 -6.13 -4.77 -10.15
C ARG A 21 -6.98 -3.55 -9.80
N LYS A 22 -8.18 -3.46 -10.40
CA LYS A 22 -9.15 -2.41 -10.08
C LYS A 22 -9.55 -2.43 -8.59
N ALA A 23 -9.85 -3.59 -8.03
CA ALA A 23 -10.21 -3.70 -6.61
C ALA A 23 -9.07 -3.26 -5.67
N MET A 24 -7.81 -3.58 -6.02
CA MET A 24 -6.64 -3.10 -5.28
C MET A 24 -6.53 -1.57 -5.37
N ARG A 25 -6.69 -1.01 -6.58
CA ARG A 25 -6.68 0.43 -6.82
C ARG A 25 -7.76 1.15 -6.05
N ASP A 26 -9.01 0.70 -6.15
CA ASP A 26 -10.17 1.25 -5.44
C ASP A 26 -9.94 1.25 -3.91
N LYS A 27 -9.23 0.24 -3.38
CA LYS A 27 -8.85 0.22 -1.96
C LYS A 27 -7.78 1.28 -1.64
N ALA A 28 -6.75 1.42 -2.46
CA ALA A 28 -5.71 2.42 -2.26
C ALA A 28 -6.27 3.86 -2.36
N ASP A 29 -7.14 4.11 -3.33
CA ASP A 29 -7.81 5.41 -3.51
C ASP A 29 -8.71 5.76 -2.32
N ARG A 30 -9.33 4.78 -1.65
CA ARG A 30 -10.06 5.01 -0.38
C ARG A 30 -9.16 5.35 0.80
N ILE A 31 -7.93 4.82 0.83
CA ILE A 31 -6.98 5.03 1.93
C ILE A 31 -6.29 6.40 1.80
N LEU A 32 -5.97 6.83 0.58
CA LEU A 32 -5.24 8.07 0.31
C LEU A 32 -5.80 9.31 1.04
N PRO A 33 -7.08 9.69 0.89
CA PRO A 33 -7.62 10.89 1.54
C PRO A 33 -7.72 10.77 3.07
N ARG A 34 -7.68 9.55 3.62
CA ARG A 34 -7.61 9.33 5.08
C ARG A 34 -6.18 9.56 5.57
N ALA A 35 -5.20 9.03 4.85
CA ALA A 35 -3.78 9.21 5.16
C ALA A 35 -3.37 10.69 5.06
N GLN A 36 -3.85 11.40 4.03
CA GLN A 36 -3.64 12.85 3.88
C GLN A 36 -4.23 13.64 5.05
N ARG A 37 -5.50 13.40 5.42
CA ARG A 37 -6.12 14.06 6.58
C ARG A 37 -5.36 13.83 7.88
N LEU A 38 -4.93 12.60 8.13
CA LEU A 38 -4.12 12.28 9.31
C LEU A 38 -2.77 12.99 9.30
N ALA A 39 -2.09 13.05 8.15
CA ALA A 39 -0.85 13.80 7.99
C ALA A 39 -1.05 15.29 8.28
N TYR A 40 -2.09 15.90 7.73
CA TYR A 40 -2.43 17.31 7.98
C TYR A 40 -2.74 17.57 9.46
N SER A 41 -3.51 16.67 10.11
CA SER A 41 -3.82 16.79 11.54
C SER A 41 -2.59 16.66 12.45
N ALA A 42 -1.56 15.93 11.99
CA ALA A 42 -0.30 15.77 12.70
C ALA A 42 0.72 16.89 12.39
N GLY A 43 0.33 17.92 11.62
CA GLY A 43 1.23 19.00 11.20
C GLY A 43 2.19 18.65 10.06
N ALA A 44 2.16 17.41 9.57
CA ALA A 44 3.05 16.90 8.52
C ALA A 44 2.50 17.24 7.11
N LYS A 45 2.37 18.54 6.79
CA LYS A 45 1.74 19.02 5.55
C LYS A 45 2.44 18.52 4.29
N GLN A 46 3.75 18.73 4.19
CA GLN A 46 4.56 18.29 3.04
C GLN A 46 4.49 16.77 2.84
N PHE A 47 4.44 16.00 3.94
CA PHE A 47 4.26 14.55 3.88
C PHE A 47 2.89 14.21 3.26
N GLY A 48 1.82 14.83 3.75
CA GLY A 48 0.46 14.68 3.22
C GLY A 48 0.36 15.01 1.74
N ASP A 49 0.95 16.13 1.31
CA ASP A 49 0.95 16.59 -0.09
C ASP A 49 1.71 15.64 -1.01
N SER A 50 2.73 14.94 -0.49
CA SER A 50 3.52 13.96 -1.24
C SER A 50 2.83 12.60 -1.41
N LEU A 51 1.69 12.37 -0.74
CA LEU A 51 1.01 11.09 -0.78
C LEU A 51 0.33 10.87 -2.13
N ARG A 52 0.60 9.72 -2.74
CA ARG A 52 -0.05 9.28 -3.98
C ARG A 52 -0.21 7.77 -4.02
N VAL A 53 -1.15 7.30 -4.84
CA VAL A 53 -1.28 5.87 -5.13
C VAL A 53 -0.31 5.46 -6.22
N GLU A 54 0.46 4.42 -5.95
CA GLU A 54 1.34 3.75 -6.88
C GLU A 54 0.85 2.32 -7.12
N GLU A 55 0.84 1.93 -8.39
CA GLU A 55 0.53 0.57 -8.82
C GLU A 55 1.75 -0.08 -9.45
N GLY A 56 1.81 -1.39 -9.36
CA GLY A 56 2.90 -2.12 -9.99
C GLY A 56 2.76 -3.61 -9.84
N THR A 57 3.87 -4.30 -10.07
CA THR A 57 3.94 -5.75 -9.93
C THR A 57 5.26 -6.10 -9.27
N ARG A 58 5.18 -6.71 -8.10
CA ARG A 58 6.34 -7.09 -7.31
C ARG A 58 7.07 -8.24 -8.02
N PRO A 59 8.41 -8.19 -8.12
CA PRO A 59 9.19 -9.32 -8.60
C PRO A 59 8.90 -10.54 -7.71
N GLY A 60 8.57 -11.67 -8.32
CA GLY A 60 8.16 -12.90 -7.63
C GLY A 60 9.28 -13.58 -6.84
N THR A 61 10.46 -12.96 -6.73
CA THR A 61 11.69 -13.51 -6.16
C THR A 61 11.56 -13.93 -4.69
N LYS A 62 10.65 -13.31 -3.93
CA LYS A 62 10.36 -13.64 -2.52
C LYS A 62 9.10 -14.49 -2.33
N ALA A 63 8.43 -14.90 -3.40
CA ALA A 63 7.23 -15.74 -3.32
C ALA A 63 7.66 -17.20 -3.42
N ASN A 64 7.20 -18.07 -2.52
CA ASN A 64 7.36 -19.52 -2.70
C ASN A 64 6.66 -19.91 -4.02
N GLY A 65 7.45 -20.27 -5.02
CA GLY A 65 6.97 -20.52 -6.39
C GLY A 65 7.23 -19.37 -7.39
N GLY A 66 7.85 -18.26 -7.04
CA GLY A 66 8.30 -17.28 -8.05
C GLY A 66 7.21 -16.45 -8.73
N TYR A 67 5.97 -16.47 -8.22
CA TYR A 67 4.85 -15.78 -8.86
C TYR A 67 4.90 -14.26 -8.63
N LYS A 68 4.61 -13.51 -9.70
CA LYS A 68 4.55 -12.05 -9.68
C LYS A 68 3.25 -11.61 -9.00
N ARG A 69 3.32 -10.62 -8.11
CA ARG A 69 2.15 -10.16 -7.34
C ARG A 69 1.83 -8.71 -7.68
N PRO A 70 0.62 -8.39 -8.19
CA PRO A 70 0.22 -7.02 -8.43
C PRO A 70 0.03 -6.31 -7.08
N PHE A 71 0.20 -5.00 -7.07
CA PHE A 71 -0.09 -4.19 -5.89
C PHE A 71 -0.62 -2.82 -6.31
N ALA A 72 -1.42 -2.24 -5.42
CA ALA A 72 -1.72 -0.81 -5.38
C ALA A 72 -1.48 -0.37 -3.93
N ARG A 73 -0.71 0.70 -3.73
CA ARG A 73 -0.35 1.19 -2.39
C ARG A 73 -0.26 2.71 -2.37
N VAL A 74 -0.47 3.29 -1.19
CA VAL A 74 -0.16 4.70 -0.95
C VAL A 74 1.32 4.82 -0.62
N ILE A 75 2.03 5.67 -1.34
CA ILE A 75 3.44 6.02 -1.10
C ILE A 75 3.57 7.51 -0.83
N ALA A 76 4.67 7.91 -0.21
CA ALA A 76 5.10 9.30 -0.08
C ALA A 76 6.34 9.51 -0.95
N THR A 77 6.48 10.68 -1.59
CA THR A 77 7.62 11.00 -2.45
C THR A 77 8.50 12.14 -1.97
N SER A 78 8.19 12.82 -0.85
CA SER A 78 9.09 13.87 -0.34
C SER A 78 10.35 13.28 0.29
N ALA A 79 11.45 14.04 0.29
CA ALA A 79 12.68 13.68 0.99
C ALA A 79 12.45 13.53 2.51
N ASP A 80 11.51 14.30 3.07
CA ASP A 80 11.10 14.24 4.48
C ASP A 80 10.24 13.01 4.79
N ALA A 81 9.79 12.24 3.78
CA ALA A 81 9.12 10.96 4.03
C ALA A 81 9.98 9.99 4.85
N THR A 82 11.31 10.17 4.78
CA THR A 82 12.31 9.47 5.59
C THR A 82 12.43 10.06 7.00
N GLN A 83 12.27 11.38 7.18
CA GLN A 83 12.26 12.02 8.50
C GLN A 83 10.97 11.68 9.29
N VAL A 84 9.82 11.55 8.60
CA VAL A 84 8.56 11.05 9.18
C VAL A 84 8.59 9.52 9.37
N GLU A 85 9.51 8.79 8.72
CA GLU A 85 9.74 7.37 8.98
C GLU A 85 10.36 7.11 10.36
N HIS A 86 11.14 8.06 10.90
CA HIS A 86 11.86 7.89 12.16
C HIS A 86 11.36 8.75 13.33
N GLY A 87 10.40 9.66 13.13
CA GLY A 87 9.55 10.16 14.21
C GLY A 87 9.84 11.56 14.75
N ASP A 88 10.43 12.47 13.96
CA ASP A 88 10.63 13.87 14.39
C ASP A 88 9.32 14.70 14.44
N VAL A 89 8.26 14.20 13.82
CA VAL A 89 6.89 14.73 13.95
C VAL A 89 6.16 13.76 14.85
N GLY A 90 5.46 14.22 15.90
CA GLY A 90 4.89 13.40 17.00
C GLY A 90 3.97 12.22 16.66
N VAL A 91 3.84 11.84 15.39
CA VAL A 91 3.24 10.60 14.88
C VAL A 91 4.08 10.05 13.71
N SER A 92 4.55 8.80 13.81
CA SER A 92 5.32 8.15 12.72
C SER A 92 4.45 7.84 11.49
N LYS A 93 5.09 7.74 10.31
CA LYS A 93 4.47 7.30 9.05
C LYS A 93 3.67 6.01 9.19
N GLN A 94 4.23 5.03 9.90
CA GLN A 94 3.56 3.75 10.15
C GLN A 94 2.28 3.93 10.96
N ALA A 95 2.26 4.83 11.95
CA ALA A 95 1.07 5.10 12.75
C ALA A 95 -0.03 5.80 11.93
N ILE A 96 0.32 6.75 11.06
CA ILE A 96 -0.63 7.40 10.13
C ILE A 96 -1.24 6.37 9.17
N LEU A 97 -0.40 5.56 8.51
CA LEU A 97 -0.88 4.56 7.55
C LEU A 97 -1.70 3.46 8.22
N ARG A 98 -1.31 3.01 9.42
CA ARG A 98 -2.07 2.02 10.20
C ARG A 98 -3.47 2.53 10.56
N ARG A 99 -3.57 3.77 11.05
CA ARG A 99 -4.86 4.41 11.35
C ARG A 99 -5.71 4.62 10.10
N ALA A 100 -5.09 5.00 8.97
CA ALA A 100 -5.82 5.16 7.70
C ALA A 100 -6.43 3.84 7.19
N MET A 101 -5.80 2.71 7.49
CA MET A 101 -6.30 1.37 7.17
C MET A 101 -7.43 0.88 8.10
N GLY A 102 -7.67 1.56 9.23
CA GLY A 102 -8.76 1.25 10.17
C GLY A 102 -8.46 0.14 11.18
N ALA A 103 -7.22 0.11 11.72
CA ALA A 103 -6.90 -0.67 12.93
C ALA A 103 -7.12 0.16 14.19
#